data_AF-A0A3D9BP05-F1
#
_entry.id   AF-A0A3D9BP05-F1
#
_cell.length_a   1.000
_cell.length_b   1.000
_cell.length_c   1.000
_cell.angle_alpha   90.00
_cell.angle_beta   90.00
_cell.angle_gamma   90.00
#
_symmetry.space_group_name_H-M   'P 1'
#
loop_
_entity.id
_entity.type
_entity.pdbx_description
1 polymer ?
#
loop_
_entity_poly.entity_id
_entity_poly.type
_entity_poly.pdbx_seq_one_letter_code
_entity_poly.pdbx_strand_id
1 'polypeptide(L)'
;MEEKFGLYRSDIKSQTIYDRVLSYINKKYDIRFNIIALELEIKLKTSKSEWQDINMNSLLIELVQSGNNINMNKLETLVKSDYILKYNPFWEYFSSLPSWDGIDHISHLCSLIRTTEDNLFAYHFEKWITRSVKCALEEGKVNKQCLVLYNTIQNSGKSTFLQFLIPNSMKKYYTEDISVDKDGLIALCKSLIVNIEEMSIMSKTDINILKAFISKNSVNARLPYARKTELMSRTCSFVGSTNKIDLLSDESGSVRWLIFEVLHINFKYSSEINIDNVWAQAYFNAYERKNYNPELTSSDIIENEKRNEKYSIISMEQEIISAYFEKSTDSEHFLTATDIVLAMNNALGLTLTNIKVGKALTGLKYQRIKHPKLQTYGYLIKRKE
;
A
#
# COMPACT_ATOMS: atom_id res chain seq x y z
N MET A 1 -26.12 -0.82 6.04
CA MET A 1 -26.31 0.53 5.43
C MET A 1 -27.79 0.94 5.35
N GLU A 2 -28.75 0.07 5.73
CA GLU A 2 -30.20 0.31 5.58
C GLU A 2 -30.86 1.09 6.74
N GLU A 3 -30.23 1.24 7.90
CA GLU A 3 -30.85 1.92 9.07
C GLU A 3 -30.93 3.46 8.97
N LYS A 4 -30.33 4.10 7.96
CA LYS A 4 -30.34 5.57 7.84
C LYS A 4 -31.53 6.15 7.05
N PHE A 5 -32.40 5.31 6.48
CA PHE A 5 -33.46 5.78 5.57
C PHE A 5 -34.54 6.69 6.21
N GLY A 6 -34.55 6.84 7.54
CA GLY A 6 -35.49 7.70 8.28
C GLY A 6 -34.90 8.94 8.96
N LEU A 7 -33.58 9.14 8.97
CA LEU A 7 -32.96 10.30 9.64
C LEU A 7 -33.02 11.54 8.75
N TYR A 8 -33.24 12.71 9.37
CA TYR A 8 -33.19 14.03 8.71
C TYR A 8 -34.21 14.25 7.58
N ARG A 9 -35.30 13.47 7.56
CA ARG A 9 -36.44 13.63 6.65
C ARG A 9 -37.62 14.26 7.38
N SER A 10 -38.30 15.18 6.71
CA SER A 10 -39.53 15.81 7.18
C SER A 10 -40.71 15.23 6.42
N ASP A 11 -41.75 14.79 7.13
CA ASP A 11 -43.02 14.33 6.53
C ASP A 11 -43.92 15.50 6.09
N ILE A 12 -43.51 16.74 6.39
CA ILE A 12 -44.24 17.95 6.02
C ILE A 12 -43.95 18.26 4.55
N LYS A 13 -45.01 18.32 3.73
CA LYS A 13 -44.95 18.84 2.35
C LYS A 13 -44.47 20.29 2.37
N SER A 14 -43.20 20.46 2.07
CA SER A 14 -42.49 21.72 2.06
C SER A 14 -42.17 22.12 0.62
N GLN A 15 -42.29 23.41 0.30
CA GLN A 15 -41.81 24.00 -0.97
C GLN A 15 -40.58 24.88 -0.72
N THR A 16 -39.67 24.45 0.16
CA THR A 16 -38.46 25.23 0.43
C THR A 16 -37.62 25.35 -0.83
N ILE A 17 -36.66 26.28 -0.80
CA ILE A 17 -35.65 26.38 -1.84
C ILE A 17 -34.89 25.05 -2.04
N TYR A 18 -34.69 24.26 -0.98
CA TYR A 18 -34.05 22.95 -1.08
C TYR A 18 -34.91 21.95 -1.86
N ASP A 19 -36.23 21.91 -1.60
CA ASP A 19 -37.15 21.02 -2.32
C ASP A 19 -37.23 21.37 -3.81
N ARG A 20 -37.28 22.68 -4.11
CA ARG A 20 -37.31 23.17 -5.51
C ARG A 20 -36.02 22.84 -6.25
N VAL A 21 -34.87 23.10 -5.63
CA VAL A 21 -33.55 22.79 -6.21
C VAL A 21 -33.36 21.29 -6.38
N LEU A 22 -33.70 20.46 -5.39
CA LEU A 22 -33.66 19.00 -5.51
C LEU A 22 -34.57 18.49 -6.62
N SER A 23 -35.80 19.03 -6.71
CA SER A 23 -36.74 18.67 -7.78
C SER A 23 -36.18 19.03 -9.16
N TYR A 24 -35.53 20.18 -9.30
CA TYR A 24 -34.89 20.59 -10.54
C TYR A 24 -33.71 19.67 -10.88
N ILE A 25 -32.77 19.48 -9.94
CA ILE A 25 -31.59 18.63 -10.12
C ILE A 25 -32.03 17.21 -10.48
N ASN A 26 -32.92 16.59 -9.70
CA ASN A 26 -33.33 15.21 -9.90
C ASN A 26 -34.12 14.97 -11.20
N LYS A 27 -34.62 16.02 -11.87
CA LYS A 27 -35.20 15.90 -13.21
C LYS A 27 -34.15 15.77 -14.30
N LYS A 28 -32.99 16.40 -14.12
CA LYS A 28 -31.96 16.54 -15.17
C LYS A 28 -30.72 15.70 -14.90
N TYR A 29 -30.33 15.56 -13.65
CA TYR A 29 -29.08 14.98 -13.21
C TYR A 29 -29.27 13.91 -12.14
N ASP A 30 -28.33 12.99 -12.09
CA ASP A 30 -28.00 12.21 -10.90
C ASP A 30 -26.76 12.82 -10.25
N ILE A 31 -26.78 12.97 -8.92
CA ILE A 31 -25.66 13.44 -8.12
C ILE A 31 -25.35 12.40 -7.06
N ARG A 32 -24.05 12.11 -6.88
CA ARG A 32 -23.56 11.22 -5.83
C ARG A 32 -22.28 11.76 -5.19
N PHE A 33 -21.98 11.30 -3.98
CA PHE A 33 -20.75 11.61 -3.27
C PHE A 33 -19.85 10.39 -3.23
N ASN A 34 -18.65 10.54 -3.80
CA ASN A 34 -17.60 9.53 -3.79
C ASN A 34 -16.91 9.53 -2.42
N ILE A 35 -17.11 8.49 -1.62
CA ILE A 35 -16.56 8.46 -0.24
C ILE A 35 -15.05 8.22 -0.19
N ILE A 36 -14.42 7.79 -1.29
CA ILE A 36 -12.98 7.53 -1.36
C ILE A 36 -12.26 8.78 -1.86
N ALA A 37 -12.66 9.32 -3.02
CA ALA A 37 -12.09 10.55 -3.55
C ALA A 37 -12.48 11.78 -2.71
N LEU A 38 -13.61 11.70 -2.00
CA LEU A 38 -14.25 12.78 -1.24
C LEU A 38 -14.73 13.92 -2.15
N GLU A 39 -15.29 13.53 -3.29
CA GLU A 39 -15.72 14.41 -4.37
C GLU A 39 -17.19 14.20 -4.69
N LEU A 40 -17.85 15.26 -5.14
CA LEU A 40 -19.22 15.19 -5.65
C LEU A 40 -19.16 14.97 -7.15
N GLU A 41 -19.93 13.99 -7.62
CA GLU A 41 -20.00 13.61 -9.02
C GLU A 41 -21.43 13.87 -9.54
N ILE A 42 -21.52 14.30 -10.80
CA ILE A 42 -22.78 14.61 -11.48
C ILE A 42 -22.82 13.91 -12.85
N LYS A 43 -24.02 13.47 -13.24
CA LYS A 43 -24.28 12.85 -14.54
C LYS A 43 -25.65 13.26 -15.06
N LEU A 44 -25.81 13.44 -16.38
CA LEU A 44 -27.11 13.68 -17.01
C LEU A 44 -27.95 12.40 -17.04
N LYS A 45 -29.24 12.50 -16.68
CA LYS A 45 -30.18 11.36 -16.70
C LYS A 45 -30.51 10.85 -18.09
N THR A 46 -30.56 11.77 -19.05
CA THR A 46 -31.04 11.50 -20.41
C THR A 46 -29.95 10.97 -21.34
N SER A 47 -28.70 10.92 -20.90
CA SER A 47 -27.58 10.50 -21.74
C SER A 47 -26.82 9.33 -21.12
N LYS A 48 -26.14 8.56 -21.97
CA LYS A 48 -25.11 7.61 -21.55
C LYS A 48 -23.83 8.33 -21.08
N SER A 49 -23.91 9.57 -20.59
CA SER A 49 -22.73 10.32 -20.17
C SER A 49 -22.02 9.64 -19.00
N GLU A 50 -20.72 9.84 -18.92
CA GLU A 50 -19.92 9.41 -17.78
C GLU A 50 -20.15 10.35 -16.58
N TRP A 51 -19.78 9.87 -15.38
CA TRP A 51 -19.76 10.69 -14.18
C TRP A 51 -18.64 11.72 -14.28
N GLN A 52 -18.92 12.96 -13.88
CA GLN A 52 -17.97 14.06 -13.90
C GLN A 52 -17.95 14.78 -12.56
N ASP A 53 -16.85 15.43 -12.24
CA ASP A 53 -16.74 16.23 -11.01
C ASP A 53 -17.68 17.43 -11.07
N ILE A 54 -18.38 17.69 -9.97
CA ILE A 54 -19.30 18.81 -9.91
C ILE A 54 -18.53 20.13 -9.85
N ASN A 55 -18.80 21.02 -10.79
CA ASN A 55 -18.42 22.42 -10.63
C ASN A 55 -19.54 23.17 -9.91
N MET A 56 -19.34 23.44 -8.62
CA MET A 56 -20.33 24.10 -7.75
C MET A 56 -20.73 25.50 -8.26
N ASN A 57 -19.80 26.24 -8.87
CA ASN A 57 -20.08 27.56 -9.43
C ASN A 57 -20.96 27.46 -10.67
N SER A 58 -20.65 26.51 -11.56
CA SER A 58 -21.46 26.27 -12.76
C SER A 58 -22.87 25.81 -12.41
N LEU A 59 -23.01 24.88 -11.45
CA LEU A 59 -24.32 24.43 -10.97
C LEU A 59 -25.11 25.59 -10.34
N LEU A 60 -24.45 26.45 -9.56
CA LEU A 60 -25.10 27.63 -8.98
C LEU A 60 -25.64 28.57 -10.07
N ILE A 61 -24.85 28.86 -11.10
CA ILE A 61 -25.26 29.71 -12.22
C ILE A 61 -26.49 29.12 -12.92
N GLU A 62 -26.48 27.81 -13.21
CA GLU A 62 -27.61 27.12 -13.83
C GLU A 62 -28.88 27.21 -12.96
N LEU A 63 -28.75 26.96 -11.66
CA LEU A 63 -29.88 27.02 -10.73
C LEU A 63 -30.50 28.43 -10.69
N VAL A 64 -29.67 29.47 -10.61
CA VAL A 64 -30.15 30.87 -10.64
C VAL A 64 -30.84 31.19 -11.97
N GLN A 65 -30.26 30.79 -13.11
CA GLN A 65 -30.86 30.98 -14.44
C GLN A 65 -32.21 30.27 -14.59
N SER A 66 -32.39 29.13 -13.93
CA SER A 66 -33.65 28.39 -13.92
C SER A 66 -34.73 28.97 -12.98
N GLY A 67 -34.46 30.11 -12.33
CA GLY A 67 -35.36 30.75 -11.36
C GLY A 67 -35.25 30.23 -9.93
N ASN A 68 -34.30 29.31 -9.67
CA ASN A 68 -34.00 28.80 -8.33
C ASN A 68 -32.89 29.64 -7.67
N ASN A 69 -33.27 30.78 -7.08
CA ASN A 69 -32.37 31.75 -6.43
C ASN A 69 -31.77 31.24 -5.10
N ILE A 70 -31.01 30.15 -5.15
CA ILE A 70 -30.21 29.62 -4.04
C ILE A 70 -28.85 30.33 -3.98
N ASN A 71 -28.28 30.47 -2.77
CA ASN A 71 -26.91 30.98 -2.60
C ASN A 71 -25.92 29.83 -2.39
N MET A 72 -24.62 30.13 -2.51
CA MET A 72 -23.57 29.10 -2.41
C MET A 72 -23.62 28.33 -1.08
N ASN A 73 -23.79 29.02 0.05
CA ASN A 73 -23.84 28.38 1.38
C ASN A 73 -24.98 27.36 1.50
N LYS A 74 -26.17 27.68 0.98
CA LYS A 74 -27.31 26.76 0.96
C LYS A 74 -27.05 25.61 -0.01
N LEU A 75 -26.49 25.88 -1.19
CA LEU A 75 -26.16 24.84 -2.16
C LEU A 75 -25.13 23.85 -1.58
N GLU A 76 -24.07 24.35 -0.94
CA GLU A 76 -23.10 23.53 -0.23
C GLU A 76 -23.73 22.69 0.89
N THR A 77 -24.66 23.29 1.65
CA THR A 77 -25.40 22.58 2.70
C THR A 77 -26.20 21.43 2.09
N LEU A 78 -26.85 21.66 0.96
CA LEU A 78 -27.63 20.65 0.25
C LEU A 78 -26.73 19.50 -0.23
N VAL A 79 -25.65 19.80 -0.94
CA VAL A 79 -24.83 18.74 -1.55
C VAL A 79 -23.99 17.95 -0.54
N LYS A 80 -23.68 18.53 0.63
CA LYS A 80 -22.97 17.86 1.74
C LYS A 80 -23.91 17.09 2.68
N SER A 81 -25.22 17.17 2.46
CA SER A 81 -26.23 16.53 3.32
C SER A 81 -26.47 15.06 2.95
N ASP A 82 -27.19 14.35 3.80
CA ASP A 82 -27.63 12.97 3.53
C ASP A 82 -28.74 12.87 2.46
N TYR A 83 -29.13 13.98 1.83
CA TYR A 83 -29.97 13.97 0.62
C TYR A 83 -29.20 13.49 -0.62
N ILE A 84 -27.86 13.62 -0.63
CA ILE A 84 -27.02 13.11 -1.72
C ILE A 84 -26.59 11.68 -1.40
N LEU A 85 -26.78 10.78 -2.37
CA LEU A 85 -26.37 9.39 -2.24
C LEU A 85 -24.85 9.28 -2.15
N LYS A 86 -24.37 8.57 -1.14
CA LYS A 86 -22.96 8.24 -0.98
C LYS A 86 -22.70 6.91 -1.66
N TYR A 87 -21.56 6.79 -2.34
CA TYR A 87 -21.16 5.55 -2.98
C TYR A 87 -19.68 5.28 -2.74
N ASN A 88 -19.32 3.99 -2.68
CA ASN A 88 -17.95 3.54 -2.63
C ASN A 88 -17.54 3.03 -4.03
N PRO A 89 -16.62 3.70 -4.73
CA PRO A 89 -16.20 3.34 -6.08
C PRO A 89 -15.52 1.98 -6.17
N PHE A 90 -14.83 1.52 -5.12
CA PHE A 90 -14.23 0.19 -5.10
C PHE A 90 -15.32 -0.89 -5.02
N TRP A 91 -16.30 -0.69 -4.16
CA TRP A 91 -17.45 -1.59 -4.07
C TRP A 91 -18.22 -1.67 -5.40
N GLU A 92 -18.50 -0.52 -6.02
CA GLU A 92 -19.17 -0.47 -7.33
C GLU A 92 -18.34 -1.17 -8.40
N TYR A 93 -17.03 -0.91 -8.48
CA TYR A 93 -16.13 -1.57 -9.41
C TYR A 93 -16.14 -3.09 -9.26
N PHE A 94 -15.77 -3.59 -8.08
CA PHE A 94 -15.64 -5.03 -7.85
C PHE A 94 -16.97 -5.77 -7.99
N SER A 95 -18.10 -5.13 -7.63
CA SER A 95 -19.43 -5.72 -7.83
C SER A 95 -19.92 -5.68 -9.28
N SER A 96 -19.34 -4.80 -10.10
CA SER A 96 -19.65 -4.70 -11.54
C SER A 96 -18.83 -5.66 -12.40
N LEU A 97 -17.78 -6.26 -11.85
CA LEU A 97 -16.95 -7.23 -12.56
C LEU A 97 -17.76 -8.48 -12.93
N PRO A 98 -17.44 -9.13 -14.05
CA PRO A 98 -18.03 -10.43 -14.37
C PRO A 98 -17.66 -11.45 -13.30
N SER A 99 -18.53 -12.43 -13.07
CA SER A 99 -18.16 -13.60 -12.27
C SER A 99 -16.95 -14.29 -12.87
N TRP A 100 -16.09 -14.86 -12.01
CA TRP A 100 -14.91 -15.59 -12.48
C TRP A 100 -15.33 -16.73 -13.41
N ASP A 101 -14.68 -16.79 -14.57
CA ASP A 101 -15.00 -17.68 -15.68
C ASP A 101 -14.34 -19.08 -15.57
N GLY A 102 -13.61 -19.34 -14.48
CA GLY A 102 -12.89 -20.59 -14.25
C GLY A 102 -11.48 -20.63 -14.85
N ILE A 103 -11.04 -19.58 -15.57
CA ILE A 103 -9.70 -19.49 -16.16
C ILE A 103 -8.75 -18.81 -15.18
N ASP A 104 -7.53 -19.34 -15.05
CA ASP A 104 -6.51 -18.77 -14.15
C ASP A 104 -5.80 -17.55 -14.78
N HIS A 105 -6.51 -16.42 -14.82
CA HIS A 105 -6.02 -15.14 -15.34
C HIS A 105 -4.82 -14.59 -14.56
N ILE A 106 -4.77 -14.80 -13.24
CA ILE A 106 -3.66 -14.38 -12.38
C ILE A 106 -2.39 -15.14 -12.79
N SER A 107 -2.45 -16.46 -12.90
CA SER A 107 -1.30 -17.28 -13.33
C SER A 107 -0.89 -16.95 -14.77
N HIS A 108 -1.86 -16.73 -15.67
CA HIS A 108 -1.57 -16.30 -17.04
C HIS A 108 -0.82 -14.97 -17.07
N LEU A 109 -1.26 -13.95 -16.31
CA LEU A 109 -0.54 -12.68 -16.20
C LEU A 109 0.88 -12.90 -15.65
N CYS A 110 1.04 -13.73 -14.61
CA CYS A 110 2.35 -14.03 -14.03
C CYS A 110 3.28 -14.71 -15.03
N SER A 111 2.76 -15.57 -15.92
CA SER A 111 3.56 -16.27 -16.94
C SER A 111 4.24 -15.35 -17.95
N LEU A 112 3.73 -14.11 -18.10
CA LEU A 112 4.29 -13.07 -18.96
C LEU A 112 5.46 -12.31 -18.30
N ILE A 113 5.75 -12.61 -17.03
CA ILE A 113 6.82 -11.98 -16.24
C ILE A 113 7.78 -13.09 -15.84
N ARG A 114 8.98 -13.07 -16.42
CA ARG A 114 10.05 -13.99 -16.04
C ARG A 114 10.85 -13.40 -14.91
N THR A 115 10.97 -14.14 -13.84
CA THR A 115 11.71 -13.84 -12.62
C THR A 115 12.74 -14.94 -12.37
N THR A 116 13.59 -14.75 -11.36
CA THR A 116 14.46 -15.83 -10.88
C THR A 116 13.70 -16.96 -10.17
N GLU A 117 12.44 -16.71 -9.76
CA GLU A 117 11.62 -17.63 -8.95
C GLU A 117 10.14 -17.60 -9.39
N ASP A 118 9.85 -17.93 -10.66
CA ASP A 118 8.53 -17.76 -11.31
C ASP A 118 7.34 -18.32 -10.51
N ASN A 119 7.46 -19.55 -10.02
CA ASN A 119 6.39 -20.20 -9.26
C ASN A 119 6.11 -19.47 -7.93
N LEU A 120 7.18 -18.99 -7.27
CA LEU A 120 7.08 -18.29 -6.00
C LEU A 120 6.52 -16.88 -6.21
N PHE A 121 6.91 -16.20 -7.30
CA PHE A 121 6.33 -14.94 -7.72
C PHE A 121 4.82 -15.07 -7.94
N ALA A 122 4.38 -16.04 -8.74
CA ALA A 122 2.96 -16.28 -9.00
C ALA A 122 2.16 -16.55 -7.71
N TYR A 123 2.70 -17.40 -6.83
CA TYR A 123 2.10 -17.70 -5.53
C TYR A 123 1.93 -16.46 -4.64
N HIS A 124 2.97 -15.64 -4.51
CA HIS A 124 2.89 -14.42 -3.71
C HIS A 124 2.05 -13.32 -4.36
N PHE A 125 2.06 -13.23 -5.70
CA PHE A 125 1.24 -12.30 -6.45
C PHE A 125 -0.24 -12.60 -6.29
N GLU A 126 -0.67 -13.86 -6.40
CA GLU A 126 -2.07 -14.28 -6.18
C GLU A 126 -2.56 -13.90 -4.77
N LYS A 127 -1.76 -14.18 -3.75
CA LYS A 127 -2.07 -13.79 -2.36
C LYS A 127 -2.07 -12.27 -2.18
N TRP A 128 -1.12 -11.57 -2.79
CA TRP A 128 -1.04 -10.11 -2.72
C TRP A 128 -2.27 -9.46 -3.36
N ILE A 129 -2.62 -9.81 -4.59
CA ILE A 129 -3.76 -9.19 -5.31
C ILE A 129 -5.09 -9.53 -4.63
N THR A 130 -5.23 -10.74 -4.09
CA THR A 130 -6.43 -11.10 -3.31
C THR A 130 -6.53 -10.28 -2.01
N ARG A 131 -5.41 -10.04 -1.31
CA ARG A 131 -5.40 -9.14 -0.13
C ARG A 131 -5.66 -7.70 -0.51
N SER A 132 -5.27 -7.26 -1.71
CA SER A 132 -5.60 -5.93 -2.21
C SER A 132 -7.10 -5.72 -2.34
N VAL A 133 -7.85 -6.72 -2.81
CA VAL A 133 -9.32 -6.70 -2.83
C VAL A 133 -9.90 -6.55 -1.41
N LYS A 134 -9.44 -7.38 -0.47
CA LYS A 134 -9.91 -7.32 0.93
C LYS A 134 -9.57 -5.98 1.57
N CYS A 135 -8.37 -5.43 1.32
CA CYS A 135 -7.94 -4.13 1.82
C CYS A 135 -8.83 -2.99 1.32
N ALA A 136 -9.30 -3.06 0.07
CA ALA A 136 -10.13 -2.01 -0.52
C ALA A 136 -11.60 -2.06 -0.05
N LEU A 137 -12.09 -3.25 0.33
CA LEU A 137 -13.52 -3.49 0.56
C LEU A 137 -13.91 -3.77 2.02
N GLU A 138 -12.99 -4.32 2.84
CA GLU A 138 -13.24 -4.66 4.23
C GLU A 138 -12.56 -3.65 5.18
N GLU A 139 -13.35 -2.99 6.02
CA GLU A 139 -12.81 -2.10 7.04
C GLU A 139 -11.88 -2.83 8.01
N GLY A 140 -10.69 -2.27 8.25
CA GLY A 140 -9.70 -2.83 9.17
C GLY A 140 -8.86 -3.99 8.61
N LYS A 141 -9.18 -4.51 7.42
CA LYS A 141 -8.29 -5.42 6.70
C LYS A 141 -7.22 -4.65 5.94
N VAL A 142 -6.01 -5.19 5.96
CA VAL A 142 -4.84 -4.53 5.41
C VAL A 142 -3.93 -5.52 4.70
N ASN A 143 -3.54 -5.20 3.47
CA ASN A 143 -2.41 -5.86 2.84
C ASN A 143 -1.11 -5.30 3.43
N LYS A 144 -0.45 -6.07 4.28
CA LYS A 144 0.77 -5.65 5.01
C LYS A 144 2.06 -5.86 4.20
N GLN A 145 1.94 -6.24 2.94
CA GLN A 145 3.05 -6.53 2.06
C GLN A 145 3.05 -5.61 0.85
N CYS A 146 4.23 -5.11 0.51
CA CYS A 146 4.54 -4.41 -0.72
C CYS A 146 5.17 -5.40 -1.70
N LEU A 147 4.59 -5.52 -2.90
CA LEU A 147 5.19 -6.29 -3.99
C LEU A 147 6.24 -5.44 -4.69
N VAL A 148 7.50 -5.88 -4.69
CA VAL A 148 8.62 -5.11 -5.23
C VAL A 148 9.26 -5.84 -6.39
N LEU A 149 9.35 -5.17 -7.54
CA LEU A 149 10.07 -5.66 -8.71
C LEU A 149 11.46 -5.05 -8.77
N TYR A 150 12.47 -5.91 -8.82
CA TYR A 150 13.87 -5.54 -8.91
C TYR A 150 14.46 -5.99 -10.25
N ASN A 151 15.24 -5.14 -10.91
CA ASN A 151 16.11 -5.52 -12.02
C ASN A 151 17.21 -4.47 -12.16
N THR A 152 18.47 -4.88 -12.30
CA THR A 152 19.64 -3.99 -12.48
C THR A 152 19.54 -3.09 -13.71
N ILE A 153 18.85 -3.53 -14.75
CA ILE A 153 18.65 -2.81 -16.01
C ILE A 153 17.55 -1.76 -15.85
N GLN A 154 17.90 -0.50 -16.14
CA GLN A 154 16.92 0.59 -16.24
C GLN A 154 15.98 0.38 -17.43
N ASN A 155 14.77 0.95 -17.36
CA ASN A 155 13.75 0.84 -18.41
C ASN A 155 13.32 -0.59 -18.75
N SER A 156 13.44 -1.52 -17.80
CA SER A 156 13.02 -2.92 -17.98
C SER A 156 11.49 -3.14 -17.97
N GLY A 157 10.69 -2.07 -18.02
CA GLY A 157 9.21 -2.13 -18.03
C GLY A 157 8.52 -2.37 -16.68
N LYS A 158 9.26 -2.37 -15.56
CA LYS A 158 8.71 -2.66 -14.21
C LYS A 158 7.59 -1.69 -13.82
N SER A 159 7.84 -0.38 -13.86
CA SER A 159 6.83 0.64 -13.51
C SER A 159 5.62 0.56 -14.42
N THR A 160 5.83 0.34 -15.73
CA THR A 160 4.75 0.18 -16.71
C THR A 160 3.89 -1.04 -16.43
N PHE A 161 4.49 -2.16 -16.01
CA PHE A 161 3.76 -3.35 -15.60
C PHE A 161 2.97 -3.12 -14.30
N LEU A 162 3.58 -2.46 -13.29
CA LEU A 162 2.90 -2.16 -12.04
C LEU A 162 1.73 -1.19 -12.25
N GLN A 163 1.88 -0.22 -13.16
CA GLN A 163 0.80 0.67 -13.57
C GLN A 163 -0.30 -0.09 -14.31
N PHE A 164 0.02 -1.10 -15.13
CA PHE A 164 -0.98 -1.94 -15.80
C PHE A 164 -1.91 -2.67 -14.81
N LEU A 165 -1.49 -2.89 -13.57
CA LEU A 165 -2.34 -3.51 -12.55
C LEU A 165 -3.57 -2.66 -12.19
N ILE A 166 -3.55 -1.33 -12.42
CA ILE A 166 -4.73 -0.50 -12.21
C ILE A 166 -5.68 -0.56 -13.41
N PRO A 167 -6.96 -0.93 -13.20
CA PRO A 167 -7.98 -0.88 -14.25
C PRO A 167 -8.15 0.53 -14.82
N ASN A 168 -8.52 0.63 -16.10
CA ASN A 168 -8.73 1.93 -16.76
C ASN A 168 -9.77 2.81 -16.04
N SER A 169 -10.86 2.20 -15.57
CA SER A 169 -11.93 2.88 -14.81
C SER A 169 -11.49 3.35 -13.42
N MET A 170 -10.38 2.81 -12.90
CA MET A 170 -9.85 3.06 -11.57
C MET A 170 -8.54 3.85 -11.58
N LYS A 171 -8.11 4.38 -12.73
CA LYS A 171 -6.85 5.14 -12.87
C LYS A 171 -6.70 6.29 -11.87
N LYS A 172 -7.80 6.96 -11.50
CA LYS A 172 -7.76 8.04 -10.50
C LYS A 172 -7.39 7.59 -9.07
N TYR A 173 -7.42 6.29 -8.80
CA TYR A 173 -7.06 5.67 -7.52
C TYR A 173 -5.68 5.02 -7.55
N TYR A 174 -4.85 5.38 -8.53
CA TYR A 174 -3.44 5.01 -8.58
C TYR A 174 -2.60 6.21 -8.16
N THR A 175 -1.70 6.00 -7.20
CA THR A 175 -0.77 7.03 -6.74
C THR A 175 0.65 6.63 -7.07
N GLU A 176 1.31 7.45 -7.87
CA GLU A 176 2.75 7.43 -8.08
C GLU A 176 3.40 8.33 -7.01
N ASP A 177 4.54 7.91 -6.48
CA ASP A 177 5.38 8.69 -5.55
C ASP A 177 4.66 9.26 -4.33
N ILE A 178 4.33 8.36 -3.41
CA ILE A 178 3.75 8.75 -2.12
C ILE A 178 4.70 9.66 -1.32
N SER A 179 4.20 10.83 -0.92
CA SER A 179 4.89 11.70 0.01
C SER A 179 4.96 11.08 1.41
N VAL A 180 6.05 11.27 2.14
CA VAL A 180 6.24 10.75 3.51
C VAL A 180 5.65 11.65 4.59
N ASP A 181 4.62 12.43 4.25
CA ASP A 181 3.99 13.43 5.10
C ASP A 181 2.49 13.18 5.31
N LYS A 182 1.73 14.21 5.70
CA LYS A 182 0.29 14.09 5.93
C LYS A 182 -0.49 13.81 4.65
N ASP A 183 -0.04 14.31 3.51
CA ASP A 183 -0.72 14.10 2.23
C ASP A 183 -0.58 12.64 1.79
N GLY A 184 0.58 12.03 2.06
CA GLY A 184 0.78 10.59 1.87
C GLY A 184 -0.19 9.74 2.69
N LEU A 185 -0.43 10.11 3.95
CA LEU A 185 -1.42 9.43 4.80
C LEU A 185 -2.84 9.52 4.22
N ILE A 186 -3.20 10.65 3.62
CA ILE A 186 -4.50 10.79 2.93
C ILE A 186 -4.52 9.91 1.68
N ALA A 187 -3.44 9.88 0.89
CA ALA A 187 -3.33 9.02 -0.29
C ALA A 187 -3.56 7.54 0.04
N LEU A 188 -3.11 7.07 1.22
CA LEU A 188 -3.36 5.69 1.66
C LEU A 188 -4.85 5.29 1.70
N CYS A 189 -5.72 6.26 1.96
CA CYS A 189 -7.16 6.06 2.10
C CYS A 189 -7.93 6.38 0.81
N LYS A 190 -7.28 7.06 -0.13
CA LYS A 190 -7.88 7.46 -1.42
C LYS A 190 -7.47 6.57 -2.59
N SER A 191 -6.47 5.73 -2.41
CA SER A 191 -5.90 4.94 -3.51
C SER A 191 -6.22 3.45 -3.37
N LEU A 192 -6.31 2.76 -4.51
CA LEU A 192 -6.36 1.29 -4.59
C LEU A 192 -4.93 0.72 -4.64
N ILE A 193 -4.05 1.36 -5.42
CA ILE A 193 -2.64 1.01 -5.52
C ILE A 193 -1.79 2.26 -5.30
N VAL A 194 -0.78 2.11 -4.45
CA VAL A 194 0.30 3.09 -4.28
C VAL A 194 1.57 2.47 -4.83
N ASN A 195 2.15 3.07 -5.86
CA ASN A 195 3.43 2.68 -6.42
C ASN A 195 4.56 3.49 -5.78
N ILE A 196 5.51 2.80 -5.17
CA ILE A 196 6.73 3.38 -4.61
C ILE A 196 7.82 3.25 -5.67
N GLU A 197 7.95 4.28 -6.50
CA GLU A 197 8.97 4.31 -7.53
C GLU A 197 10.35 4.64 -6.92
N GLU A 198 11.40 4.12 -7.55
CA GLU A 198 12.80 4.37 -7.16
C GLU A 198 13.10 4.27 -5.66
N MET A 199 12.60 3.23 -4.99
CA MET A 199 12.85 2.96 -3.55
C MET A 199 14.32 3.14 -3.12
N SER A 200 15.26 2.92 -4.03
CA SER A 200 16.70 3.04 -3.83
C SER A 200 17.24 4.47 -3.64
N ILE A 201 16.42 5.50 -3.88
CA ILE A 201 16.76 6.92 -3.68
C ILE A 201 16.30 7.40 -2.30
N MET A 202 15.33 6.70 -1.70
CA MET A 202 14.77 7.07 -0.41
C MET A 202 15.79 6.94 0.72
N SER A 203 15.73 7.88 1.67
CA SER A 203 16.58 7.81 2.84
C SER A 203 16.16 6.66 3.77
N LYS A 204 17.05 6.26 4.68
CA LYS A 204 16.70 5.26 5.71
C LYS A 204 15.50 5.69 6.55
N THR A 205 15.34 6.99 6.77
CA THR A 205 14.20 7.56 7.50
C THR A 205 12.90 7.34 6.73
N ASP A 206 12.91 7.60 5.42
CA ASP A 206 11.73 7.47 4.56
C ASP A 206 11.29 6.01 4.45
N ILE A 207 12.23 5.07 4.33
CA ILE A 207 11.94 3.63 4.33
C ILE A 207 11.26 3.22 5.64
N ASN A 208 11.69 3.74 6.78
CA ASN A 208 11.06 3.45 8.07
C ASN A 208 9.66 4.06 8.19
N ILE A 209 9.43 5.26 7.63
CA ILE A 209 8.11 5.87 7.54
C ILE A 209 7.19 5.02 6.65
N LEU A 210 7.69 4.55 5.49
CA LEU A 210 6.95 3.65 4.61
C LEU A 210 6.59 2.33 5.28
N LYS A 211 7.49 1.71 6.06
CA LYS A 211 7.17 0.52 6.85
C LYS A 211 6.01 0.79 7.82
N ALA A 212 5.97 1.98 8.42
CA ALA A 212 4.86 2.40 9.27
C ALA A 212 3.57 2.59 8.46
N PHE A 213 3.64 3.19 7.26
CA PHE A 213 2.49 3.36 6.36
C PHE A 213 1.89 2.03 5.93
N ILE A 214 2.73 1.07 5.49
CA ILE A 214 2.33 -0.29 5.12
C ILE A 214 1.60 -1.00 6.27
N SER A 215 1.97 -0.69 7.52
CA SER A 215 1.40 -1.32 8.71
C SER A 215 0.12 -0.64 9.23
N LYS A 216 -0.26 0.53 8.73
CA LYS A 216 -1.43 1.28 9.22
C LYS A 216 -2.74 0.63 8.74
N ASN A 217 -3.71 0.51 9.64
CA ASN A 217 -5.07 0.07 9.31
C ASN A 217 -5.98 1.25 8.96
N SER A 218 -5.81 2.36 9.67
CA SER A 218 -6.59 3.57 9.50
C SER A 218 -5.71 4.80 9.70
N VAL A 219 -6.20 5.92 9.19
CA VAL A 219 -5.58 7.22 9.28
C VAL A 219 -6.57 8.17 9.91
N ASN A 220 -6.16 8.80 11.02
CA ASN A 220 -6.90 9.89 11.62
C ASN A 220 -6.29 11.20 11.12
N ALA A 221 -6.90 11.82 10.12
CA ALA A 221 -6.40 13.04 9.49
C ALA A 221 -7.51 14.07 9.28
N ARG A 222 -7.13 15.35 9.31
CA ARG A 222 -8.03 16.45 8.97
C ARG A 222 -7.84 16.78 7.49
N LEU A 223 -8.87 16.51 6.71
CA LEU A 223 -8.89 16.87 5.29
C LEU A 223 -8.88 18.40 5.14
N PRO A 224 -8.30 18.95 4.05
CA PRO A 224 -8.22 20.40 3.84
C PRO A 224 -9.56 21.14 4.00
N TYR A 225 -10.65 20.51 3.58
CA TYR A 225 -12.01 21.07 3.64
C TYR A 225 -12.81 20.63 4.87
N ALA A 226 -12.27 19.73 5.70
CA ALA A 226 -12.98 19.21 6.86
C ALA A 226 -12.82 20.13 8.08
N ARG A 227 -13.92 20.33 8.80
CA ARG A 227 -13.95 21.09 10.07
C ARG A 227 -13.31 20.31 11.22
N LYS A 228 -13.34 18.97 11.16
CA LYS A 228 -12.82 18.06 12.17
C LYS A 228 -11.92 17.02 11.53
N THR A 229 -11.10 16.39 12.35
CA THR A 229 -10.34 15.19 11.97
C THR A 229 -11.32 14.04 11.76
N GLU A 230 -11.10 13.24 10.71
CA GLU A 230 -11.91 12.08 10.38
C GLU A 230 -11.04 10.83 10.38
N LEU A 231 -11.62 9.73 10.84
CA LEU A 231 -11.00 8.41 10.80
C LEU A 231 -11.32 7.78 9.44
N MET A 232 -10.30 7.65 8.60
CA MET A 232 -10.39 7.04 7.27
C MET A 232 -9.73 5.66 7.29
N SER A 233 -10.38 4.67 6.69
CA SER A 233 -9.82 3.33 6.52
C SER A 233 -8.78 3.33 5.40
N ARG A 234 -7.67 2.61 5.60
CA ARG A 234 -6.68 2.42 4.52
C ARG A 234 -7.26 1.45 3.50
N THR A 235 -7.27 1.85 2.24
CA THR A 235 -7.80 1.05 1.12
C THR A 235 -6.71 0.57 0.16
N CYS A 236 -5.55 1.22 0.17
CA CYS A 236 -4.51 0.94 -0.81
C CYS A 236 -3.74 -0.35 -0.54
N SER A 237 -3.14 -0.90 -1.59
CA SER A 237 -2.03 -1.86 -1.49
C SER A 237 -0.79 -1.30 -2.17
N PHE A 238 0.37 -1.75 -1.71
CA PHE A 238 1.64 -1.19 -2.15
C PHE A 238 2.30 -2.07 -3.19
N VAL A 239 2.81 -1.42 -4.23
CA VAL A 239 3.76 -1.98 -5.17
C VAL A 239 4.99 -1.08 -5.21
N GLY A 240 6.11 -1.59 -5.70
CA GLY A 240 7.30 -0.77 -5.89
C GLY A 240 8.24 -1.35 -6.92
N SER A 241 9.11 -0.49 -7.44
CA SER A 241 10.16 -0.91 -8.35
C SER A 241 11.50 -0.28 -8.02
N THR A 242 12.57 -1.01 -8.30
CA THR A 242 13.94 -0.57 -8.02
C THR A 242 14.96 -1.15 -8.99
N ASN A 243 16.05 -0.40 -9.17
CA ASN A 243 17.20 -0.82 -9.96
C ASN A 243 18.42 -1.18 -9.10
N LYS A 244 18.36 -1.00 -7.76
CA LYS A 244 19.45 -1.35 -6.84
C LYS A 244 19.09 -2.58 -6.01
N ILE A 245 20.08 -3.43 -5.80
CA ILE A 245 19.97 -4.64 -4.97
C ILE A 245 19.87 -4.28 -3.48
N ASP A 246 20.56 -3.21 -3.10
CA ASP A 246 20.74 -2.69 -1.75
C ASP A 246 19.53 -1.88 -1.26
N LEU A 247 18.40 -2.55 -1.08
CA LEU A 247 17.14 -1.91 -0.69
C LEU A 247 16.93 -1.86 0.83
N LEU A 248 17.32 -2.93 1.52
CA LEU A 248 16.93 -3.17 2.89
C LEU A 248 18.10 -2.80 3.81
N SER A 249 18.03 -1.60 4.38
CA SER A 249 19.09 -1.08 5.25
C SER A 249 18.96 -1.47 6.72
N ASP A 250 17.86 -2.12 7.10
CA ASP A 250 17.50 -2.37 8.50
C ASP A 250 17.02 -3.81 8.68
N GLU A 251 17.54 -4.46 9.71
CA GLU A 251 17.35 -5.89 10.02
C GLU A 251 15.90 -6.23 10.37
N SER A 252 15.11 -5.23 10.79
CA SER A 252 13.74 -5.41 11.24
C SER A 252 12.70 -5.09 10.16
N GLY A 253 11.71 -5.97 10.02
CA GLY A 253 10.53 -5.70 9.17
C GLY A 253 10.75 -5.88 7.68
N SER A 254 11.77 -6.64 7.27
CA SER A 254 11.99 -7.08 5.88
C SER A 254 10.78 -7.86 5.33
N VAL A 255 10.04 -8.57 6.19
CA VAL A 255 8.82 -9.35 5.84
C VAL A 255 7.74 -8.56 5.09
N ARG A 256 7.76 -7.23 5.17
CA ARG A 256 6.82 -6.35 4.47
C ARG A 256 7.12 -6.27 2.97
N TRP A 257 8.34 -6.59 2.55
CA TRP A 257 8.75 -6.48 1.15
C TRP A 257 8.73 -7.88 0.52
N LEU A 258 8.01 -8.03 -0.58
CA LEU A 258 8.02 -9.21 -1.42
C LEU A 258 8.85 -8.87 -2.67
N ILE A 259 10.18 -8.98 -2.54
CA ILE A 259 11.12 -8.60 -3.60
C ILE A 259 11.35 -9.77 -4.55
N PHE A 260 11.16 -9.52 -5.84
CA PHE A 260 11.44 -10.48 -6.92
C PHE A 260 12.33 -9.84 -7.99
N GLU A 261 13.38 -10.56 -8.36
CA GLU A 261 14.25 -10.18 -9.48
C GLU A 261 13.58 -10.56 -10.80
N VAL A 262 13.23 -9.56 -11.60
CA VAL A 262 12.60 -9.70 -12.90
C VAL A 262 13.68 -9.80 -13.97
N LEU A 263 13.71 -10.90 -14.71
CA LEU A 263 14.63 -11.12 -15.82
C LEU A 263 14.08 -10.52 -17.12
N HIS A 264 12.78 -10.68 -17.38
CA HIS A 264 12.14 -10.22 -18.61
C HIS A 264 10.63 -10.01 -18.41
N ILE A 265 10.08 -8.96 -19.03
CA ILE A 265 8.63 -8.70 -19.07
C ILE A 265 8.16 -8.75 -20.52
N ASN A 266 7.20 -9.63 -20.82
CA ASN A 266 6.56 -9.70 -22.12
C ASN A 266 5.42 -8.67 -22.21
N PHE A 267 5.66 -7.54 -22.87
CA PHE A 267 4.70 -6.44 -23.03
C PHE A 267 3.37 -6.79 -23.72
N LYS A 268 3.27 -8.00 -24.32
CA LYS A 268 2.00 -8.51 -24.83
C LYS A 268 0.91 -8.65 -23.77
N TYR A 269 1.25 -8.61 -22.47
CA TYR A 269 0.24 -8.52 -21.40
C TYR A 269 -0.78 -7.40 -21.64
N SER A 270 -0.35 -6.28 -22.24
CA SER A 270 -1.22 -5.13 -22.48
C SER A 270 -2.31 -5.38 -23.53
N SER A 271 -2.09 -6.35 -24.43
CA SER A 271 -3.05 -6.74 -25.47
C SER A 271 -3.73 -8.08 -25.20
N GLU A 272 -3.07 -8.99 -24.49
CA GLU A 272 -3.54 -10.37 -24.27
C GLU A 272 -4.32 -10.53 -22.95
N ILE A 273 -4.06 -9.66 -21.95
CA ILE A 273 -4.68 -9.74 -20.64
C ILE A 273 -5.70 -8.61 -20.47
N ASN A 274 -6.94 -8.98 -20.17
CA ASN A 274 -7.89 -8.05 -19.60
C ASN A 274 -7.69 -7.98 -18.08
N ILE A 275 -7.21 -6.84 -17.58
CA ILE A 275 -6.96 -6.63 -16.15
C ILE A 275 -8.23 -6.81 -15.30
N ASP A 276 -9.42 -6.53 -15.83
CA ASP A 276 -10.68 -6.72 -15.12
C ASP A 276 -10.95 -8.21 -14.83
N ASN A 277 -10.53 -9.13 -15.70
CA ASN A 277 -10.65 -10.57 -15.46
C ASN A 277 -9.70 -11.05 -14.35
N VAL A 278 -8.51 -10.45 -14.26
CA VAL A 278 -7.55 -10.72 -13.18
C VAL A 278 -8.14 -10.27 -11.84
N TRP A 279 -8.73 -9.08 -11.78
CA TRP A 279 -9.42 -8.59 -10.59
C TRP A 279 -10.68 -9.39 -10.26
N ALA A 280 -11.42 -9.88 -11.26
CA ALA A 280 -12.57 -10.75 -11.06
C ALA A 280 -12.16 -12.07 -10.38
N GLN A 281 -11.06 -12.69 -10.83
CA GLN A 281 -10.50 -13.87 -10.17
C GLN A 281 -10.02 -13.54 -8.74
N ALA A 282 -9.37 -12.39 -8.52
CA ALA A 282 -8.94 -11.97 -7.19
C ALA A 282 -10.14 -11.73 -6.25
N TYR A 283 -11.24 -11.18 -6.76
CA TYR A 283 -12.49 -10.99 -6.02
C TYR A 283 -13.15 -12.33 -5.67
N PHE A 284 -13.21 -13.26 -6.61
CA PHE A 284 -13.65 -14.63 -6.36
C PHE A 284 -12.78 -15.32 -5.29
N ASN A 285 -11.46 -15.20 -5.38
CA ASN A 285 -10.53 -15.72 -4.37
C ASN A 285 -10.78 -15.12 -2.97
N ALA A 286 -11.19 -13.84 -2.90
CA ALA A 286 -11.42 -13.17 -1.63
C ALA A 286 -12.67 -13.66 -0.90
N TYR A 287 -13.77 -13.95 -1.63
CA TYR A 287 -15.09 -14.15 -1.05
C TYR A 287 -15.77 -15.49 -1.37
N GLU A 288 -15.42 -16.15 -2.47
CA GLU A 288 -16.17 -17.32 -2.98
C GLU A 288 -15.34 -18.61 -3.01
N ARG A 289 -14.00 -18.51 -3.19
CA ARG A 289 -13.13 -19.68 -3.23
C ARG A 289 -13.08 -20.40 -1.89
N LYS A 290 -13.61 -21.62 -1.85
CA LYS A 290 -13.62 -22.47 -0.65
C LYS A 290 -12.20 -22.88 -0.26
N ASN A 291 -11.95 -22.92 1.06
CA ASN A 291 -10.68 -23.37 1.66
C ASN A 291 -9.43 -22.57 1.22
N TYR A 292 -9.62 -21.33 0.78
CA TYR A 292 -8.52 -20.46 0.38
C TYR A 292 -8.23 -19.41 1.46
N ASN A 293 -6.95 -19.26 1.82
CA ASN A 293 -6.48 -18.22 2.72
C ASN A 293 -5.39 -17.38 2.03
N PRO A 294 -5.64 -16.10 1.75
CA PRO A 294 -4.67 -15.23 1.10
C PRO A 294 -3.60 -14.71 2.07
N GLU A 295 -3.71 -14.96 3.37
CA GLU A 295 -2.67 -14.59 4.34
C GLU A 295 -1.39 -15.42 4.13
N LEU A 296 -0.26 -14.82 4.49
CA LEU A 296 1.03 -15.51 4.51
C LEU A 296 1.10 -16.41 5.74
N THR A 297 1.49 -17.66 5.53
CA THR A 297 1.80 -18.62 6.59
C THR A 297 3.12 -18.30 7.27
N SER A 298 3.40 -18.93 8.40
CA SER A 298 4.69 -18.76 9.08
C SER A 298 5.87 -19.21 8.21
N SER A 299 5.71 -20.27 7.41
CA SER A 299 6.74 -20.69 6.44
C SER A 299 6.95 -19.65 5.34
N ASP A 300 5.87 -19.09 4.78
CA ASP A 300 5.98 -18.03 3.77
C ASP A 300 6.77 -16.82 4.29
N ILE A 301 6.57 -16.47 5.56
CA ILE A 301 7.28 -15.36 6.22
C ILE A 301 8.78 -15.68 6.34
N ILE A 302 9.13 -16.88 6.83
CA ILE A 302 10.53 -17.31 7.00
C ILE A 302 11.25 -17.37 5.66
N GLU A 303 10.60 -17.92 4.64
CA GLU A 303 11.15 -18.00 3.28
C GLU A 303 11.35 -16.61 2.66
N ASN A 304 10.38 -15.71 2.86
CA ASN A 304 10.51 -14.32 2.42
C ASN A 304 11.65 -13.58 3.13
N GLU A 305 11.84 -13.78 4.44
CA GLU A 305 12.98 -13.21 5.16
C GLU A 305 14.30 -13.69 4.57
N LYS A 306 14.44 -15.00 4.35
CA LYS A 306 15.64 -15.59 3.74
C LYS A 306 15.90 -15.06 2.34
N ARG A 307 14.86 -14.90 1.52
CA ARG A 307 14.99 -14.27 0.19
C ARG A 307 15.45 -12.82 0.30
N ASN A 308 14.92 -12.07 1.25
CA ASN A 308 15.25 -10.67 1.47
C ASN A 308 16.66 -10.42 2.02
N GLU A 309 17.34 -11.44 2.57
CA GLU A 309 18.75 -11.34 2.97
C GLU A 309 19.65 -10.94 1.79
N LYS A 310 19.33 -11.38 0.56
CA LYS A 310 20.07 -11.02 -0.68
C LYS A 310 20.01 -9.52 -1.03
N TYR A 311 18.98 -8.83 -0.55
CA TYR A 311 18.70 -7.42 -0.85
C TYR A 311 19.03 -6.51 0.34
N SER A 312 19.69 -7.05 1.37
CA SER A 312 20.06 -6.33 2.58
C SER A 312 21.43 -5.68 2.44
N ILE A 313 21.53 -4.41 2.81
CA ILE A 313 22.80 -3.70 2.85
C ILE A 313 23.66 -4.27 3.97
N ILE A 314 24.82 -4.81 3.61
CA ILE A 314 25.83 -5.18 4.60
C ILE A 314 26.51 -3.88 5.05
N SER A 315 26.45 -3.60 6.35
CA SER A 315 27.18 -2.47 6.92
C SER A 315 28.68 -2.75 7.00
N MET A 316 29.51 -1.70 6.95
CA MET A 316 30.96 -1.81 7.15
C MET A 316 31.29 -2.59 8.44
N GLU A 317 30.54 -2.35 9.52
CA GLU A 317 30.71 -3.08 10.77
C GLU A 317 30.44 -4.58 10.61
N GLN A 318 29.42 -4.96 9.85
CA GLN A 318 29.12 -6.36 9.55
C GLN A 318 30.20 -7.00 8.68
N GLU A 319 30.74 -6.27 7.69
CA GLU A 319 31.85 -6.74 6.86
C GLU A 319 33.10 -7.01 7.72
N ILE A 320 33.49 -6.05 8.58
CA ILE A 320 34.67 -6.22 9.42
C ILE A 320 34.44 -7.35 10.44
N ILE A 321 33.27 -7.42 11.08
CA ILE A 321 32.97 -8.53 11.99
C ILE A 321 33.03 -9.87 11.27
N SER A 322 32.47 -9.97 10.06
CA SER A 322 32.50 -11.19 9.26
C SER A 322 33.91 -11.57 8.80
N ALA A 323 34.78 -10.58 8.57
CA ALA A 323 36.17 -10.78 8.17
C ALA A 323 37.05 -11.29 9.34
N TYR A 324 36.91 -10.71 10.53
CA TYR A 324 37.85 -10.94 11.64
C TYR A 324 37.30 -11.80 12.77
N PHE A 325 36.01 -12.09 12.80
CA PHE A 325 35.37 -12.83 13.88
C PHE A 325 34.46 -13.95 13.38
N GLU A 326 34.24 -14.94 14.23
CA GLU A 326 33.31 -16.04 14.01
C GLU A 326 32.48 -16.37 15.25
N LYS A 327 31.32 -16.99 15.02
CA LYS A 327 30.39 -17.38 16.08
C LYS A 327 31.03 -18.45 16.96
N SER A 328 30.84 -18.32 18.26
CA SER A 328 31.20 -19.37 19.22
C SER A 328 30.00 -19.80 20.04
N THR A 329 30.03 -21.03 20.55
CA THR A 329 29.09 -21.56 21.55
C THR A 329 29.72 -21.64 22.94
N ASP A 330 31.02 -21.36 23.05
CA ASP A 330 31.76 -21.44 24.30
C ASP A 330 31.59 -20.14 25.09
N SER A 331 31.24 -20.27 26.38
CA SER A 331 31.13 -19.16 27.31
C SER A 331 32.44 -18.41 27.57
N GLU A 332 33.59 -19.04 27.32
CA GLU A 332 34.90 -18.39 27.43
C GLU A 332 35.15 -17.38 26.30
N HIS A 333 34.52 -17.57 25.13
CA HIS A 333 34.54 -16.64 24.01
C HIS A 333 33.48 -15.54 24.17
N PHE A 334 33.44 -14.89 25.32
CA PHE A 334 32.53 -13.80 25.62
C PHE A 334 33.20 -12.44 25.38
N LEU A 335 32.67 -11.66 24.44
CA LEU A 335 33.09 -10.28 24.22
C LEU A 335 31.89 -9.33 24.26
N THR A 336 32.04 -8.19 24.92
CA THR A 336 31.08 -7.10 24.82
C THR A 336 31.27 -6.33 23.52
N ALA A 337 30.26 -5.55 23.11
CA ALA A 337 30.41 -4.66 21.96
C ALA A 337 31.56 -3.66 22.15
N THR A 338 31.85 -3.26 23.39
CA THR A 338 32.98 -2.39 23.74
C THR A 338 34.32 -3.08 23.53
N ASP A 339 34.44 -4.35 23.94
CA ASP A 339 35.68 -5.13 23.74
C ASP A 339 35.99 -5.28 22.25
N ILE A 340 34.95 -5.50 21.44
CA ILE A 340 35.04 -5.63 19.98
C ILE A 340 35.44 -4.28 19.34
N VAL A 341 34.87 -3.17 19.80
CA VAL A 341 35.27 -1.83 19.31
C VAL A 341 36.72 -1.52 19.67
N LEU A 342 37.17 -1.82 20.89
CA LEU A 342 38.57 -1.63 21.29
C LEU A 342 39.51 -2.52 20.47
N ALA A 343 39.11 -3.76 20.21
CA ALA A 343 39.82 -4.69 19.34
C ALA A 343 40.01 -4.15 17.92
N MET A 344 38.97 -3.57 17.33
CA MET A 344 38.95 -3.13 15.93
C MET A 344 39.55 -1.73 15.74
N ASN A 345 39.27 -0.78 16.64
CA ASN A 345 39.79 0.59 16.53
C ASN A 345 41.33 0.61 16.61
N ASN A 346 41.93 -0.21 17.47
CA ASN A 346 43.38 -0.31 17.61
C ASN A 346 44.06 -0.97 16.39
N ALA A 347 43.34 -1.77 15.61
CA ALA A 347 43.88 -2.51 14.48
C ALA A 347 43.69 -1.79 13.13
N LEU A 348 42.61 -1.02 12.96
CA LEU A 348 42.18 -0.50 11.66
C LEU A 348 42.12 1.04 11.58
N GLY A 349 42.32 1.76 12.68
CA GLY A 349 42.28 3.23 12.69
C GLY A 349 40.89 3.84 12.40
N LEU A 350 39.83 3.04 12.54
CA LEU A 350 38.44 3.44 12.28
C LEU A 350 37.77 3.98 13.55
N THR A 351 36.74 4.81 13.39
CA THR A 351 35.91 5.31 14.50
C THR A 351 34.61 4.50 14.60
N LEU A 352 34.71 3.31 15.18
CA LEU A 352 33.53 2.47 15.45
C LEU A 352 32.83 2.89 16.74
N THR A 353 31.51 2.68 16.79
CA THR A 353 30.71 2.91 18.00
C THR A 353 30.12 1.60 18.48
N ASN A 354 30.05 1.41 19.81
CA ASN A 354 29.50 0.20 20.42
C ASN A 354 28.05 -0.06 19.96
N ILE A 355 27.29 1.00 19.65
CA ILE A 355 25.92 0.91 19.14
C ILE A 355 25.89 0.27 17.75
N LYS A 356 26.74 0.73 16.81
CA LYS A 356 26.79 0.19 15.45
C LYS A 356 27.33 -1.25 15.43
N VAL A 357 28.35 -1.54 16.22
CA VAL A 357 28.87 -2.91 16.40
C VAL A 357 27.83 -3.84 17.00
N GLY A 358 27.09 -3.39 18.03
CA GLY A 358 26.00 -4.16 18.62
C GLY A 358 24.86 -4.46 17.63
N LYS A 359 24.50 -3.49 16.77
CA LYS A 359 23.56 -3.71 15.67
C LYS A 359 24.10 -4.75 14.69
N ALA A 360 25.32 -4.57 14.20
CA ALA A 360 25.95 -5.50 13.27
C ALA A 360 26.00 -6.95 13.77
N LEU A 361 26.34 -7.16 15.05
CA LEU A 361 26.32 -8.48 15.69
C LEU A 361 24.91 -9.10 15.73
N THR A 362 23.90 -8.26 15.95
CA THR A 362 22.50 -8.69 15.94
C THR A 362 22.08 -9.13 14.54
N GLY A 363 22.39 -8.36 13.49
CA GLY A 363 22.07 -8.73 12.10
C GLY A 363 22.78 -9.95 11.60
N LEU A 364 24.03 -10.16 12.03
CA LEU A 364 24.77 -11.38 11.76
C LEU A 364 24.30 -12.57 12.60
N LYS A 365 23.26 -12.40 13.44
CA LYS A 365 22.65 -13.44 14.29
C LYS A 365 23.67 -14.06 15.26
N TYR A 366 24.51 -13.24 15.90
CA TYR A 366 25.36 -13.69 17.02
C TYR A 366 24.52 -13.89 18.28
N GLN A 367 24.86 -14.90 19.08
CA GLN A 367 24.15 -15.20 20.33
C GLN A 367 24.51 -14.16 21.40
N ARG A 368 23.50 -13.41 21.85
CA ARG A 368 23.64 -12.43 22.93
C ARG A 368 23.29 -13.08 24.28
N ILE A 369 24.20 -13.02 25.24
CA ILE A 369 24.02 -13.59 26.59
C ILE A 369 24.31 -12.56 27.68
N LYS A 370 23.75 -12.78 28.87
CA LYS A 370 24.10 -12.01 30.07
C LYS A 370 25.15 -12.79 30.86
N HIS A 371 26.31 -12.19 31.08
CA HIS A 371 27.39 -12.85 31.79
C HIS A 371 27.01 -13.06 33.27
N PRO A 372 27.09 -14.28 33.82
CA PRO A 372 26.57 -14.61 35.16
C PRO A 372 27.28 -13.85 36.28
N LYS A 373 28.61 -13.68 36.18
CA LYS A 373 29.43 -12.97 37.18
C LYS A 373 29.49 -11.44 36.99
N LEU A 374 29.70 -10.97 35.76
CA LEU A 374 29.88 -9.55 35.45
C LEU A 374 28.57 -8.76 35.33
N GLN A 375 27.41 -9.43 35.25
CA GLN A 375 26.08 -8.82 35.08
C GLN A 375 25.92 -7.94 33.82
N THR A 376 26.86 -8.03 32.87
CA THR A 376 26.84 -7.31 31.59
C THR A 376 26.34 -8.19 30.45
N TYR A 377 25.78 -7.58 29.40
CA TYR A 377 25.40 -8.27 28.16
C TYR A 377 26.57 -8.26 27.17
N GLY A 378 26.82 -9.39 26.53
CA GLY A 378 27.81 -9.54 25.47
C GLY A 378 27.41 -10.64 24.50
N TYR A 379 28.36 -11.03 23.66
CA TYR A 379 28.15 -11.96 22.55
C TYR A 379 29.13 -13.12 22.66
N LEU A 380 28.69 -14.30 22.24
CA LEU A 380 29.57 -15.46 22.07
C LEU A 380 30.26 -15.38 20.70
N ILE A 381 31.50 -14.91 20.70
CA ILE A 381 32.25 -14.53 19.51
C ILE A 381 33.75 -14.65 19.77
N LYS A 382 34.48 -15.21 18.82
CA LYS A 382 35.94 -15.32 18.86
C LYS A 382 36.56 -14.71 17.61
N ARG A 383 37.82 -14.28 17.71
CA ARG A 383 38.60 -13.83 16.55
C ARG A 383 38.96 -15.04 15.69
N LYS A 384 38.93 -14.84 14.38
CA LYS A 384 39.49 -15.80 13.42
C LYS A 384 41.02 -15.75 13.53
N GLU A 385 41.64 -16.93 13.41
CA GLU A 385 43.10 -17.08 13.40
C GLU A 385 43.72 -16.61 12.08
#